data_AF-A0A2A8S987-F1
#
_entry.id   AF-A0A2A8S987-F1
#
_cell.length_a   1.000
_cell.length_b   1.000
_cell.length_c   1.000
_cell.angle_alpha   90.00
_cell.angle_beta   90.00
_cell.angle_gamma   90.00
#
_symmetry.space_group_name_H-M   'P 1'
#
loop_
_entity.id
_entity.type
_entity.pdbx_description
1 polymer ?
#
loop_
_entity_poly.entity_id
_entity_poly.type
_entity_poly.pdbx_seq_one_letter_code
_entity_poly.pdbx_strand_id
1 'polypeptide(L)'
;MEFHLHNINVEELTITMIQEAMENGKFTSRELVMYYLYRIAKGDKMHISAGMLVLKNHVSQKDAYLVKKLRDAGAIILSKTNMTELANGMSLKIWAGYSARGGQTFNPYGPGEFLVGESSSGSVAAVAVIYTLTSSI
;
A
#
# COMPACT_ATOMS: atom_id res chain seq x y z
N MET A 1 -3.38 18.52 8.83
CA MET A 1 -4.79 18.61 8.44
C MET A 1 -5.49 17.40 9.02
N GLU A 2 -6.39 17.58 9.99
CA GLU A 2 -7.16 16.47 10.54
C GLU A 2 -8.35 16.16 9.63
N PHE A 3 -8.49 14.90 9.22
CA PHE A 3 -9.63 14.44 8.42
C PHE A 3 -10.76 14.04 9.38
N HIS A 4 -11.76 14.91 9.55
CA HIS A 4 -12.91 14.67 10.41
C HIS A 4 -14.15 14.43 9.56
N LEU A 5 -14.77 13.25 9.68
CA LEU A 5 -16.09 12.99 9.09
C LEU A 5 -17.15 13.65 9.95
N HIS A 6 -17.61 14.85 9.59
CA HIS A 6 -18.84 15.50 10.09
C HIS A 6 -19.18 15.26 11.58
N ASN A 7 -18.20 15.38 12.49
CA ASN A 7 -18.35 15.16 13.94
C ASN A 7 -18.89 13.78 14.36
N ILE A 8 -18.69 12.73 13.56
CA ILE A 8 -19.07 11.36 13.91
C ILE A 8 -17.83 10.60 14.42
N ASN A 9 -17.95 9.96 15.59
CA ASN A 9 -16.91 9.05 16.05
C ASN A 9 -16.96 7.74 15.25
N VAL A 10 -16.19 7.69 14.18
CA VAL A 10 -16.10 6.55 13.26
C VAL A 10 -15.44 5.31 13.88
N GLU A 11 -14.83 5.43 15.06
CA GLU A 11 -14.13 4.30 15.72
C GLU A 11 -15.08 3.25 16.32
N GLU A 12 -16.34 3.61 16.55
CA GLU A 12 -17.34 2.74 17.22
C GLU A 12 -18.61 2.52 16.39
N LEU A 13 -18.60 2.86 15.09
CA LEU A 13 -19.78 2.66 14.25
C LEU A 13 -19.98 1.19 13.87
N THR A 14 -21.20 0.70 14.06
CA THR A 14 -21.64 -0.58 13.47
C THR A 14 -21.98 -0.42 11.98
N ILE A 15 -22.04 -1.52 11.24
CA ILE A 15 -22.39 -1.49 9.80
C ILE A 15 -23.74 -0.80 9.57
N THR A 16 -24.73 -1.05 10.43
CA THR A 16 -26.06 -0.42 10.34
C THR A 16 -25.98 1.10 10.51
N MET A 17 -25.17 1.58 11.45
CA MET A 17 -24.97 3.03 11.66
C MET A 17 -24.21 3.68 10.50
N ILE A 18 -23.27 2.95 9.87
CA ILE A 18 -22.57 3.41 8.67
C ILE A 18 -23.57 3.55 7.51
N GLN A 19 -24.42 2.54 7.29
CA GLN A 19 -25.45 2.57 6.25
C GLN A 19 -26.43 3.72 6.46
N GLU A 20 -26.98 3.85 7.68
CA GLU A 20 -27.89 4.94 8.03
C GLU A 20 -27.23 6.32 7.87
N ALA A 21 -25.94 6.46 8.22
CA ALA A 21 -25.21 7.70 8.02
C ALA A 21 -24.96 8.02 6.54
N MET A 22 -24.74 7.00 5.70
CA MET A 22 -24.62 7.18 4.24
C MET A 22 -25.96 7.54 3.60
N GLU A 23 -27.05 6.87 4.00
CA GLU A 23 -28.41 7.16 3.51
C GLU A 23 -28.86 8.58 3.89
N ASN A 24 -28.52 9.03 5.09
CA ASN A 24 -28.79 10.39 5.56
C ASN A 24 -27.78 11.43 5.03
N GLY A 25 -26.87 11.04 4.14
CA GLY A 25 -25.91 11.94 3.49
C GLY A 25 -24.87 12.55 4.43
N LYS A 26 -24.60 11.94 5.59
CA LYS A 26 -23.60 12.44 6.54
C LYS A 26 -22.17 12.25 6.07
N PHE A 27 -21.93 11.22 5.25
CA PHE A 27 -20.70 11.01 4.49
C PHE A 27 -20.97 10.01 3.37
N THR A 28 -20.10 10.02 2.37
CA THR A 28 -20.11 9.08 1.25
C THR A 28 -19.17 7.90 1.51
N SER A 29 -19.33 6.80 0.76
CA SER A 29 -18.39 5.67 0.78
C SER A 29 -16.96 6.12 0.49
N ARG A 30 -16.78 7.13 -0.38
CA ARG A 30 -15.47 7.70 -0.70
C ARG A 30 -14.84 8.39 0.51
N GLU A 31 -15.61 9.21 1.23
CA GLU A 31 -15.10 9.92 2.41
C GLU A 31 -14.76 8.95 3.55
N LEU A 32 -15.57 7.90 3.73
CA LEU A 32 -15.27 6.84 4.70
C LEU A 32 -13.98 6.10 4.35
N VAL A 33 -13.80 5.72 3.08
CA VAL A 33 -12.54 5.12 2.61
C VAL A 33 -11.37 6.07 2.83
N MET A 34 -11.49 7.33 2.45
CA MET A 34 -10.43 8.33 2.64
C MET A 34 -10.08 8.54 4.12
N TYR A 35 -11.07 8.51 5.02
CA TYR A 35 -10.84 8.57 6.46
C TYR A 35 -10.01 7.37 6.96
N TYR A 36 -10.34 6.15 6.52
CA TYR A 36 -9.56 4.97 6.88
C TYR A 36 -8.15 5.00 6.30
N LEU A 37 -7.99 5.42 5.04
CA LEU A 37 -6.67 5.59 4.42
C LEU A 37 -5.83 6.64 5.17
N TYR A 38 -6.44 7.75 5.60
CA TYR A 38 -5.79 8.76 6.44
C TYR A 38 -5.35 8.19 7.80
N ARG A 39 -6.21 7.42 8.48
CA ARG A 39 -5.85 6.75 9.75
C ARG A 39 -4.69 5.78 9.58
N ILE A 40 -4.71 4.97 8.53
CA ILE A 40 -3.63 4.04 8.19
C ILE A 40 -2.32 4.81 8.00
N ALA A 41 -2.33 5.90 7.24
CA ALA A 41 -1.13 6.70 7.01
C ALA A 41 -0.63 7.46 8.25
N LYS A 42 -1.51 7.82 9.18
CA LYS A 42 -1.13 8.43 10.47
C LYS A 42 -0.49 7.42 11.43
N GLY A 43 -0.93 6.16 11.37
CA GLY A 43 -0.36 5.04 12.13
C GLY A 43 0.88 4.40 11.47
N ASP A 44 1.37 4.96 10.38
CA ASP A 44 2.37 4.35 9.51
C ASP A 44 3.76 4.24 10.17
N LYS A 45 4.03 3.06 10.75
CA LYS A 45 5.35 2.57 11.16
C LYS A 45 5.75 1.35 10.34
N MET A 46 5.60 1.42 9.02
CA MET A 46 5.89 0.27 8.17
C MET A 46 7.35 -0.18 8.24
N HIS A 47 7.55 -1.50 8.28
CA HIS A 47 8.89 -2.10 8.28
C HIS A 47 9.67 -1.86 6.97
N ILE A 48 10.99 -1.67 7.05
CA ILE A 48 11.92 -1.56 5.90
C ILE A 48 12.79 -2.82 5.90
N SER A 49 12.63 -3.66 4.87
CA SER A 49 13.31 -4.97 4.83
C SER A 49 14.09 -5.31 3.58
N ALA A 50 13.92 -4.57 2.48
CA ALA A 50 14.50 -4.90 1.18
C ALA A 50 14.22 -6.35 0.73
N GLY A 51 13.06 -6.91 1.13
CA GLY A 51 12.68 -8.30 0.86
C GLY A 51 13.25 -9.33 1.85
N MET A 52 14.21 -8.97 2.71
CA MET A 52 14.87 -9.91 3.59
C MET A 52 14.06 -10.25 4.84
N LEU A 53 14.08 -11.53 5.23
CA LEU A 53 13.43 -12.00 6.45
C LEU A 53 14.10 -11.48 7.73
N VAL A 54 15.43 -11.28 7.71
CA VAL A 54 16.20 -10.75 8.85
C VAL A 54 15.76 -9.34 9.27
N LEU A 55 15.30 -8.53 8.32
CA LEU A 55 14.81 -7.17 8.55
C LEU A 55 13.29 -7.10 8.63
N LYS A 56 12.59 -8.23 8.81
CA LYS A 56 11.11 -8.26 8.76
C LYS A 56 10.44 -7.30 9.75
N ASN A 57 11.06 -7.06 10.91
CA ASN A 57 10.55 -6.20 11.99
C ASN A 57 11.32 -4.87 12.12
N HIS A 58 12.21 -4.56 11.18
CA HIS A 58 13.00 -3.33 11.23
C HIS A 58 12.13 -2.13 10.86
N VAL A 59 11.95 -1.19 11.79
CA VAL A 59 11.32 0.12 11.57
C VAL A 59 12.42 1.18 11.49
N SER A 60 12.46 1.96 10.42
CA SER A 60 13.38 3.09 10.33
C SER A 60 12.97 4.19 11.31
N GLN A 61 13.94 4.82 11.96
CA GLN A 61 13.68 5.96 12.86
C GLN A 61 13.26 7.23 12.11
N LYS A 62 13.65 7.34 10.83
CA LYS A 62 13.39 8.51 9.99
C LYS A 62 12.88 8.08 8.62
N ASP A 63 11.99 8.89 8.07
CA ASP A 63 11.58 8.78 6.69
C ASP A 63 12.75 9.05 5.75
N ALA A 64 12.78 8.34 4.61
CA ALA A 64 13.69 8.69 3.52
C ALA A 64 13.36 10.09 3.01
N TYR A 65 14.36 10.80 2.48
CA TYR A 65 14.20 12.19 2.03
C TYR A 65 13.03 12.38 1.03
N LEU A 66 12.90 11.45 0.09
CA LEU A 66 11.79 11.42 -0.88
C LEU A 66 10.43 11.22 -0.18
N VAL A 67 10.36 10.31 0.79
CA VAL A 67 9.12 10.00 1.53
C VAL A 67 8.67 11.22 2.34
N LYS A 68 9.62 11.90 2.99
CA LYS A 68 9.36 13.16 3.67
C LYS A 68 8.77 14.20 2.72
N LYS A 69 9.39 14.41 1.55
CA LYS A 69 8.85 15.35 0.55
C LYS A 69 7.46 14.99 0.06
N LEU A 70 7.17 13.70 -0.14
CA LEU A 70 5.84 13.24 -0.53
C LEU A 70 4.81 13.53 0.56
N ARG A 71 5.14 13.26 1.83
CA ARG A 71 4.27 13.61 2.97
C ARG A 71 4.07 15.11 3.09
N ASP A 72 5.14 15.91 2.94
CA ASP A 72 5.07 17.37 2.97
C ASP A 72 4.17 17.91 1.83
N ALA A 73 4.10 17.21 0.70
CA ALA A 73 3.19 17.51 -0.41
C ALA A 73 1.75 16.97 -0.21
N GLY A 74 1.45 16.35 0.92
CA GLY A 74 0.13 15.81 1.26
C GLY A 74 -0.15 14.39 0.76
N ALA A 75 0.88 13.66 0.28
CA ALA A 75 0.71 12.28 -0.13
C ALA A 75 0.44 11.34 1.07
N ILE A 76 -0.46 10.38 0.86
CA ILE A 76 -0.81 9.34 1.82
C ILE A 76 -0.07 8.07 1.41
N ILE A 77 0.88 7.61 2.24
CA ILE A 77 1.59 6.35 2.01
C ILE A 77 0.76 5.20 2.61
N LEU A 78 0.26 4.31 1.75
CA LEU A 78 -0.67 3.24 2.16
C LEU A 78 0.05 1.98 2.63
N SER A 79 1.06 1.56 1.87
CA SER A 79 1.72 0.28 2.06
C SER A 79 3.11 0.30 1.41
N LYS A 80 3.86 -0.79 1.58
CA LYS A 80 5.08 -1.08 0.84
C LYS A 80 4.84 -2.28 -0.06
N THR A 81 5.33 -2.18 -1.29
CA THR A 81 5.27 -3.25 -2.27
C THR A 81 6.39 -4.27 -2.05
N ASN A 82 6.19 -5.49 -2.53
CA ASN A 82 7.27 -6.48 -2.60
C ASN A 82 8.29 -6.07 -3.68
N MET A 83 9.50 -6.61 -3.57
CA MET A 83 10.59 -6.39 -4.53
C MET A 83 11.47 -7.63 -4.64
N THR A 84 12.30 -7.71 -5.68
CA THR A 84 13.36 -8.72 -5.74
C THR A 84 14.37 -8.47 -4.63
N GLU A 85 14.67 -9.51 -3.84
CA GLU A 85 15.46 -9.36 -2.60
C GLU A 85 16.79 -8.63 -2.82
N LEU A 86 17.09 -7.67 -1.93
CA LEU A 86 18.22 -6.74 -2.03
C LEU A 86 18.36 -6.06 -3.40
N ALA A 87 17.25 -5.72 -4.04
CA ALA A 87 17.24 -5.13 -5.38
C ALA A 87 17.99 -5.99 -6.42
N ASN A 88 17.82 -7.30 -6.35
CA ASN A 88 18.55 -8.29 -7.15
C ASN A 88 20.08 -8.36 -6.86
N GLY A 89 20.49 -7.93 -5.65
CA GLY A 89 21.88 -7.99 -5.20
C GLY A 89 22.27 -9.31 -4.49
N MET A 90 21.32 -10.24 -4.31
CA MET A 90 21.56 -11.49 -3.55
C MET A 90 22.24 -12.60 -4.36
N SER A 91 21.83 -12.82 -5.61
CA SER A 91 22.27 -13.95 -6.43
C SER A 91 21.88 -13.75 -7.89
N LEU A 92 22.69 -14.25 -8.83
CA LEU A 92 22.37 -14.27 -10.26
C LEU A 92 21.26 -15.27 -10.64
N LYS A 93 20.77 -16.08 -9.69
CA LYS A 93 19.77 -17.14 -9.92
C LYS A 93 18.46 -16.91 -9.20
N ILE A 94 18.29 -15.78 -8.50
CA ILE A 94 17.03 -15.46 -7.84
C ILE A 94 15.94 -15.21 -8.91
N TRP A 95 14.71 -15.60 -8.62
CA TRP A 95 13.59 -15.34 -9.51
C TRP A 95 13.20 -13.87 -9.44
N ALA A 96 12.97 -13.25 -10.59
CA ALA A 96 12.52 -11.86 -10.68
C ALA A 96 11.23 -11.69 -9.87
N GLY A 97 11.25 -10.76 -8.92
CA GLY A 97 10.13 -10.46 -8.02
C GLY A 97 9.98 -11.38 -6.81
N TYR A 98 10.93 -12.29 -6.56
CA TYR A 98 10.97 -13.09 -5.33
C TYR A 98 11.69 -12.36 -4.19
N SER A 99 11.14 -12.48 -2.98
CA SER A 99 11.88 -12.23 -1.74
C SER A 99 11.52 -13.21 -0.63
N ALA A 100 12.43 -13.46 0.31
CA ALA A 100 12.20 -14.37 1.42
C ALA A 100 11.07 -13.89 2.35
N ARG A 101 10.87 -12.57 2.44
CA ARG A 101 9.77 -11.98 3.24
C ARG A 101 8.44 -11.97 2.49
N GLY A 102 8.45 -11.54 1.23
CA GLY A 102 7.24 -11.24 0.46
C GLY A 102 6.79 -12.35 -0.48
N GLY A 103 7.58 -13.40 -0.64
CA GLY A 103 7.33 -14.46 -1.63
C GLY A 103 7.50 -13.96 -3.06
N GLN A 104 6.88 -14.67 -4.00
CA GLN A 104 6.90 -14.37 -5.42
C GLN A 104 5.81 -13.37 -5.79
N THR A 105 6.19 -12.24 -6.40
CA THR A 105 5.23 -11.36 -7.08
C THR A 105 4.93 -11.90 -8.48
N PHE A 106 3.65 -11.94 -8.85
CA PHE A 106 3.21 -12.39 -10.17
C PHE A 106 2.85 -11.23 -11.10
N ASN A 107 3.04 -11.43 -12.40
CA ASN A 107 2.64 -10.47 -13.42
C ASN A 107 1.10 -10.46 -13.55
N PRO A 108 0.42 -9.32 -13.38
CA PRO A 108 -1.04 -9.25 -13.45
C PRO A 108 -1.61 -9.56 -14.84
N TYR A 109 -0.82 -9.44 -15.91
CA TYR A 109 -1.25 -9.76 -17.28
C TYR A 109 -1.13 -11.24 -17.64
N GLY A 110 -0.53 -12.06 -16.78
CA GLY A 110 -0.38 -13.51 -16.96
C GLY A 110 0.37 -14.12 -15.77
N PRO A 111 -0.31 -14.38 -14.64
CA PRO A 111 0.32 -14.85 -13.42
C PRO A 111 1.00 -16.21 -13.61
N GLY A 112 2.32 -16.26 -13.44
CA GLY A 112 3.11 -17.48 -13.61
C GLY A 112 3.46 -17.82 -15.06
N GLU A 113 2.89 -17.11 -16.03
CA GLU A 113 3.21 -17.22 -17.46
C GLU A 113 4.24 -16.18 -17.89
N PHE A 114 4.08 -14.94 -17.41
CA PHE A 114 4.98 -13.84 -17.69
C PHE A 114 5.81 -13.44 -16.48
N LEU A 115 7.06 -13.06 -16.74
CA LEU A 115 7.91 -12.42 -15.74
C LEU A 115 7.30 -11.08 -15.34
N VAL A 116 7.31 -10.77 -14.04
CA VAL A 116 6.81 -9.50 -13.49
C VAL A 116 7.82 -8.34 -13.63
N GLY A 117 9.04 -8.64 -14.06
CA GLY A 117 10.16 -7.69 -14.07
C GLY A 117 10.82 -7.52 -12.69
N GLU A 118 11.92 -6.76 -12.64
CA GLU A 118 12.73 -6.59 -11.43
C GLU A 118 13.47 -5.24 -11.39
N SER A 119 13.97 -4.78 -10.25
CA SER A 119 13.70 -5.31 -8.89
C SER A 119 12.38 -4.80 -8.30
N SER A 120 11.79 -3.76 -8.90
CA SER A 120 10.59 -3.05 -8.43
C SER A 120 9.28 -3.76 -8.79
N SER A 121 9.28 -5.10 -8.71
CA SER A 121 8.20 -5.98 -9.18
C SER A 121 6.82 -5.62 -8.60
N GLY A 122 6.73 -5.47 -7.29
CA GLY A 122 5.45 -5.18 -6.62
C GLY A 122 4.90 -3.79 -6.96
N SER A 123 5.77 -2.80 -7.16
CA SER A 123 5.34 -1.44 -7.54
C SER A 123 4.74 -1.42 -8.95
N VAL A 124 5.39 -2.10 -9.90
CA VAL A 124 4.86 -2.23 -11.27
C VAL A 124 3.55 -3.01 -11.28
N ALA A 125 3.50 -4.15 -10.58
CA ALA A 125 2.29 -4.96 -10.50
C ALA A 125 1.11 -4.19 -9.91
N ALA A 126 1.33 -3.42 -8.83
CA ALA A 126 0.29 -2.62 -8.21
C ALA A 126 -0.29 -1.56 -9.15
N VAL A 127 0.58 -0.83 -9.87
CA VAL A 127 0.16 0.18 -10.84
C VAL A 127 -0.59 -0.46 -12.01
N ALA A 128 -0.09 -1.59 -12.53
CA ALA A 128 -0.71 -2.29 -13.66
C ALA A 128 -2.12 -2.82 -13.32
N VAL A 129 -2.33 -3.35 -12.11
CA VAL A 129 -3.67 -3.78 -11.66
C VAL A 129 -4.62 -2.60 -11.59
N ILE A 130 -4.20 -1.48 -10.97
CA ILE A 130 -5.03 -0.29 -10.86
C ILE A 130 -5.40 0.24 -12.25
N TYR A 131 -4.40 0.37 -13.14
CA TYR A 131 -4.61 0.83 -14.51
C TYR A 131 -5.61 -0.06 -15.25
N THR A 132 -5.43 -1.38 -15.19
CA THR A 132 -6.32 -2.36 -15.83
C THR A 132 -7.75 -2.22 -15.33
N LEU A 133 -7.95 -2.14 -14.01
CA LEU A 133 -9.28 -1.95 -13.41
C LEU A 133 -9.94 -0.64 -13.85
N THR A 134 -9.17 0.47 -13.94
CA THR A 134 -9.71 1.77 -14.36
C THR A 134 -9.97 1.89 -15.86
N SER A 135 -9.21 1.16 -16.68
CA SER A 135 -9.36 1.15 -18.14
C SER A 135 -10.50 0.25 -18.64
N SER A 136 -11.06 -0.56 -17.75
CA SER A 136 -12.16 -1.49 -18.03
C SER A 136 -13.54 -0.91 -17.64
N ILE A 137 -13.61 0.40 -17.36
CA ILE A 137 -14.82 1.17 -17.04
C ILE A 137 -15.04 2.19 -18.15
#